data_AF-A0A9E0T5X8-F1
#
_entry.id   AF-A0A9E0T5X8-F1
#
_cell.length_a   1.000
_cell.length_b   1.000
_cell.length_c   1.000
_cell.angle_alpha   90.00
_cell.angle_beta   90.00
_cell.angle_gamma   90.00
#
_symmetry.space_group_name_H-M   'P 1'
#
loop_
_entity.id
_entity.type
_entity.pdbx_description
1 polymer ?
#
loop_
_entity_poly.entity_id
_entity_poly.type
_entity_poly.pdbx_seq_one_letter_code
_entity_poly.pdbx_strand_id
1 'polypeptide(L)'
;MTSRLEVAQDVWYRVFTRDRFRCVYCGKRTLESLDTFAASHLDHLKPRACGGTDDEVNSVTACSVCNSIKGGYDPWPVGQVTIENRFAVLENARTYVRDKREGRREWSYVRDYRYWLAQSAKFQDESEGRKS
;
A
#
# COMPACT_ATOMS: atom_id res chain seq x y z
N MET A 1 -0.34 21.36 22.40
CA MET A 1 -0.61 21.72 20.99
C MET A 1 0.72 21.65 20.26
N THR A 2 0.87 20.73 19.31
CA THR A 2 2.11 20.61 18.51
C THR A 2 2.25 21.83 17.61
N SER A 3 3.42 22.44 17.58
CA SER A 3 3.69 23.62 16.76
C SER A 3 3.69 23.27 15.27
N ARG A 4 3.42 24.28 14.43
CA ARG A 4 3.45 24.12 12.98
C ARG A 4 4.81 23.66 12.45
N LEU A 5 5.89 24.01 13.14
CA LEU A 5 7.26 23.59 12.79
C LEU A 5 7.51 22.12 13.12
N GLU A 6 7.06 21.64 14.28
CA GLU A 6 7.15 20.23 14.65
C GLU A 6 6.36 19.34 13.68
N VAL A 7 5.16 19.77 13.27
CA VAL A 7 4.38 19.07 12.23
C VAL A 7 5.15 19.02 10.91
N ALA A 8 5.80 20.12 10.50
CA ALA A 8 6.60 20.14 9.26
C ALA A 8 7.86 19.25 9.33
N GLN A 9 8.36 18.99 10.54
CA GLN A 9 9.50 18.09 10.80
C GLN A 9 9.10 16.62 10.94
N ASP A 10 7.80 16.30 10.90
CA ASP A 10 7.34 14.93 10.90
C ASP A 10 7.50 14.30 9.49
N VAL A 11 8.12 13.10 9.42
CA VAL A 11 8.34 12.37 8.17
C VAL A 11 7.01 12.08 7.47
N TRP A 12 5.97 11.73 8.23
CA TRP A 12 4.63 11.46 7.71
C TRP A 12 4.09 12.70 7.00
N TYR A 13 4.17 13.88 7.64
CA TYR A 13 3.72 15.13 7.03
C TYR A 13 4.48 15.45 5.74
N ARG A 14 5.81 15.34 5.75
CA ARG A 14 6.64 15.62 4.57
C ARG A 14 6.33 14.68 3.41
N VAL A 15 6.26 13.38 3.68
CA VAL A 15 5.96 12.34 2.67
C VAL A 15 4.56 12.55 2.06
N PHE A 16 3.54 12.74 2.89
CA PHE A 16 2.17 12.97 2.40
C PHE A 16 2.03 14.26 1.62
N THR A 17 2.74 15.32 2.02
CA THR A 17 2.76 16.58 1.28
C THR A 17 3.47 16.42 -0.07
N ARG A 18 4.66 15.79 -0.08
CA ARG A 18 5.43 15.48 -1.30
C ARG A 18 4.61 14.68 -2.30
N ASP A 19 3.89 13.67 -1.81
CA ASP A 19 3.07 12.76 -2.63
C ASP A 19 1.67 13.34 -2.92
N ARG A 20 1.44 14.61 -2.56
CA ARG A 20 0.19 15.36 -2.80
C ARG A 20 -1.05 14.65 -2.27
N PHE A 21 -0.92 14.01 -1.11
CA PHE A 21 -1.99 13.25 -0.44
C PHE A 21 -2.64 12.20 -1.35
N ARG A 22 -1.81 11.52 -2.13
CA ARG A 22 -2.25 10.45 -3.03
C ARG A 22 -1.39 9.21 -2.84
N CYS A 23 -2.04 8.06 -2.89
CA CYS A 23 -1.34 6.78 -2.93
C CYS A 23 -0.41 6.77 -4.16
N VAL A 24 0.90 6.62 -3.95
CA VAL A 24 1.87 6.67 -5.05
C VAL A 24 1.71 5.50 -6.02
N TYR A 25 1.08 4.40 -5.57
CA TYR A 25 0.90 3.19 -6.37
C TYR A 25 -0.32 3.24 -7.28
N CYS A 26 -1.40 3.93 -6.87
CA CYS A 26 -2.65 3.90 -7.62
C CYS A 26 -3.36 5.25 -7.81
N GLY A 27 -2.81 6.32 -7.25
CA GLY A 27 -3.36 7.67 -7.38
C GLY A 27 -4.60 7.97 -6.52
N LYS A 28 -5.11 7.01 -5.74
CA LYS A 28 -6.25 7.23 -4.83
C LYS A 28 -5.93 8.40 -3.89
N ARG A 29 -6.87 9.35 -3.78
CA ARG A 29 -6.77 10.49 -2.85
C ARG A 29 -6.91 9.97 -1.42
N THR A 30 -5.96 10.28 -0.55
CA THR A 30 -6.02 9.84 0.86
C THR A 30 -6.97 10.70 1.67
N LEU A 31 -7.21 11.95 1.25
CA LEU A 31 -8.15 12.89 1.89
C LEU A 31 -9.58 12.83 1.34
N GLU A 32 -9.95 11.73 0.69
CA GLU A 32 -11.31 11.55 0.16
C GLU A 32 -12.35 11.38 1.27
N SER A 33 -11.98 10.70 2.36
CA SER A 33 -12.82 10.50 3.54
C SER A 33 -11.96 10.31 4.79
N LEU A 34 -12.55 10.48 5.98
CA LEU A 34 -11.88 10.18 7.25
C LEU A 34 -11.34 8.75 7.27
N ASP A 35 -12.13 7.77 6.83
CA ASP A 35 -11.72 6.36 6.80
C ASP A 35 -10.53 6.13 5.86
N THR A 36 -10.54 6.77 4.68
CA THR A 36 -9.45 6.64 3.72
C THR A 36 -8.17 7.28 4.26
N PHE A 37 -8.28 8.41 4.97
CA PHE A 37 -7.16 9.08 5.59
C PHE A 37 -6.60 8.26 6.75
N ALA A 38 -7.46 7.83 7.68
CA ALA A 38 -7.08 7.04 8.85
C ALA A 38 -6.48 5.68 8.48
N ALA A 39 -6.91 5.09 7.35
CA ALA A 39 -6.36 3.85 6.80
C ALA A 39 -5.19 4.07 5.81
N SER A 40 -4.71 5.30 5.63
CA SER A 40 -3.52 5.56 4.81
C SER A 40 -2.24 5.35 5.62
N HIS A 41 -1.18 4.95 4.94
CA HIS A 41 0.07 4.56 5.58
C HIS A 41 1.26 5.27 4.95
N LEU A 42 2.28 5.44 5.78
CA LEU A 42 3.64 5.63 5.32
C LEU A 42 4.20 4.22 5.05
N ASP A 43 4.44 3.92 3.80
CA ASP A 43 4.97 2.63 3.35
C ASP A 43 6.44 2.78 2.96
N HIS A 44 7.22 1.73 3.21
CA HIS A 44 8.63 1.68 2.87
C HIS A 44 8.82 0.99 1.52
N LEU A 45 9.50 1.66 0.60
CA LEU A 45 9.87 1.10 -0.70
C LEU A 45 10.67 -0.19 -0.50
N LYS A 46 11.78 -0.13 0.25
CA LYS A 46 12.47 -1.31 0.79
C LYS A 46 11.91 -1.62 2.19
N PRO A 47 11.27 -2.78 2.40
CA PRO A 47 10.70 -3.12 3.71
C PRO A 47 11.75 -3.12 4.82
N ARG A 48 11.36 -2.74 6.05
CA ARG A 48 12.24 -2.82 7.23
C ARG A 48 12.79 -4.24 7.46
N ALA A 49 11.97 -5.26 7.22
CA ALA A 49 12.38 -6.66 7.32
C ALA A 49 13.50 -7.04 6.33
N CYS A 50 13.69 -6.26 5.27
CA CYS A 50 14.75 -6.40 4.28
C CYS A 50 15.89 -5.38 4.51
N GLY A 51 15.90 -4.66 5.64
CA GLY A 51 16.92 -3.69 6.00
C GLY A 51 16.69 -2.26 5.47
N GLY A 52 15.48 -1.90 5.04
CA GLY A 52 15.16 -0.53 4.65
C GLY A 52 15.10 0.45 5.82
N THR A 53 15.50 1.70 5.59
CA THR A 53 15.54 2.77 6.60
C THR A 53 14.19 3.49 6.77
N ASP A 54 14.04 4.28 7.83
CA ASP A 54 12.86 5.14 8.07
C ASP A 54 12.99 6.53 7.42
N ASP A 55 13.99 6.71 6.56
CA ASP A 55 14.24 7.98 5.89
C ASP A 55 13.16 8.28 4.84
N GLU A 56 12.90 9.56 4.61
CA GLU A 56 11.93 10.03 3.63
C GLU A 56 12.20 9.49 2.21
N VAL A 57 13.47 9.24 1.87
CA VAL A 57 13.91 8.65 0.60
C VAL A 57 13.54 7.17 0.44
N ASN A 58 13.20 6.48 1.53
CA ASN A 58 12.64 5.13 1.50
C ASN A 58 11.12 5.12 1.71
N SER A 59 10.51 6.24 2.10
CA SER A 59 9.08 6.29 2.45
C SER A 59 8.19 6.88 1.35
N VAL A 60 6.95 6.40 1.26
CA VAL A 60 5.89 6.88 0.34
C VAL A 60 4.52 6.84 0.98
N THR A 61 3.60 7.66 0.48
CA THR A 61 2.18 7.58 0.83
C THR A 61 1.52 6.40 0.11
N ALA A 62 0.87 5.52 0.88
CA ALA A 62 0.12 4.38 0.35
C ALA A 62 -1.29 4.29 0.96
N CYS A 63 -2.28 3.89 0.17
CA CYS A 63 -3.57 3.47 0.73
C CYS A 63 -3.44 2.06 1.35
N SER A 64 -4.31 1.73 2.31
CA SER A 64 -4.35 0.40 2.97
C SER A 64 -4.31 -0.78 2.01
N VAL A 65 -5.07 -0.70 0.91
CA VAL A 65 -5.14 -1.76 -0.11
C VAL A 65 -3.78 -1.96 -0.79
N CYS A 66 -3.17 -0.89 -1.33
CA CYS A 66 -1.89 -0.99 -2.02
C CYS A 66 -0.73 -1.34 -1.09
N ASN A 67 -0.73 -0.80 0.13
CA ASN A 67 0.22 -1.17 1.18
C ASN A 67 0.13 -2.68 1.47
N SER A 68 -1.09 -3.21 1.62
CA SER A 68 -1.32 -4.64 1.86
C SER A 68 -0.95 -5.53 0.67
N ILE A 69 -1.16 -5.04 -0.58
CA ILE A 69 -0.74 -5.72 -1.81
C ILE A 69 0.77 -5.83 -1.86
N LYS A 70 1.50 -4.71 -1.68
CA LYS A 70 2.96 -4.69 -1.70
C LYS A 70 3.51 -5.61 -0.61
N GLY A 71 2.99 -5.49 0.61
CA GLY A 71 3.41 -6.28 1.75
C GLY A 71 4.93 -6.27 1.93
N GLY A 72 5.52 -7.46 2.07
CA GLY A 72 6.96 -7.65 2.20
C GLY A 72 7.74 -7.65 0.87
N TYR A 73 7.14 -7.27 -0.25
CA TYR A 73 7.87 -7.20 -1.52
C TYR A 73 8.98 -6.15 -1.45
N ASP A 74 10.21 -6.59 -1.70
CA ASP A 74 11.39 -5.75 -1.86
C ASP A 74 11.64 -5.48 -3.36
N PRO A 75 11.32 -4.27 -3.85
CA PRO A 75 11.55 -3.86 -5.24
C PRO A 75 13.04 -3.59 -5.54
N TRP A 76 13.92 -3.59 -4.52
CA TRP A 76 15.34 -3.31 -4.65
C TRP A 76 16.19 -4.16 -3.68
N PRO A 77 16.37 -5.46 -3.98
CA PRO A 77 17.00 -6.40 -3.04
C PRO A 77 18.44 -6.05 -2.67
N VAL A 78 19.18 -5.42 -3.58
CA VAL A 78 20.61 -5.12 -3.40
C VAL A 78 20.80 -3.64 -3.06
N GLY A 79 21.33 -3.37 -1.86
CA GLY A 79 21.62 -2.01 -1.40
C GLY A 79 20.41 -1.26 -0.82
N GLN A 80 20.60 0.03 -0.59
CA GLN A 80 19.59 0.94 -0.03
C GLN A 80 18.88 1.76 -1.11
N VAL A 81 17.72 2.31 -0.75
CA VAL A 81 17.05 3.32 -1.58
C VAL A 81 17.77 4.64 -1.42
N THR A 82 18.18 5.25 -2.53
CA THR A 82 18.85 6.55 -2.58
C THR A 82 18.09 7.48 -3.50
N ILE A 83 18.44 8.77 -3.51
CA ILE A 83 17.77 9.76 -4.38
C ILE A 83 17.92 9.36 -5.86
N GLU A 84 19.09 8.85 -6.23
CA GLU A 84 19.47 8.48 -7.59
C GLU A 84 18.67 7.27 -8.10
N ASN A 85 18.43 6.27 -7.24
CA ASN A 85 17.73 5.05 -7.65
C ASN A 85 16.23 5.06 -7.34
N ARG A 86 15.75 6.00 -6.51
CA ARG A 86 14.36 6.03 -5.99
C ARG A 86 13.30 5.88 -7.07
N PHE A 87 13.49 6.52 -8.23
CA PHE A 87 12.53 6.44 -9.34
C PHE A 87 12.35 5.00 -9.82
N ALA A 88 13.45 4.29 -10.09
CA ALA A 88 13.41 2.90 -10.54
C ALA A 88 12.82 1.97 -9.47
N VAL A 89 13.19 2.17 -8.20
CA VAL A 89 12.64 1.41 -7.07
C VAL A 89 11.12 1.58 -6.98
N LEU A 90 10.63 2.81 -7.10
CA LEU A 90 9.20 3.12 -7.05
C LEU A 90 8.45 2.52 -8.25
N GLU A 91 9.02 2.55 -9.46
CA GLU A 91 8.41 1.94 -10.65
C GLU A 91 8.31 0.40 -10.54
N ASN A 92 9.32 -0.26 -9.96
CA ASN A 92 9.25 -1.68 -9.66
C ASN A 92 8.11 -1.99 -8.68
N ALA A 93 8.00 -1.21 -7.60
CA ALA A 93 6.92 -1.36 -6.62
C ALA A 93 5.53 -1.10 -7.24
N ARG A 94 5.39 -0.06 -8.08
CA ARG A 94 4.15 0.23 -8.83
C ARG A 94 3.75 -0.92 -9.74
N THR A 95 4.70 -1.44 -10.51
CA THR A 95 4.46 -2.57 -11.41
C THR A 95 3.99 -3.79 -10.64
N TYR A 96 4.67 -4.15 -9.54
CA TYR A 96 4.25 -5.24 -8.68
C TYR A 96 2.82 -5.07 -8.15
N VAL A 97 2.50 -3.89 -7.61
CA VAL A 97 1.17 -3.60 -7.07
C VAL A 97 0.11 -3.66 -8.17
N ARG A 98 0.37 -3.06 -9.34
CA ARG A 98 -0.55 -3.08 -10.49
C ARG A 98 -0.82 -4.51 -10.94
N ASP A 99 0.21 -5.32 -11.13
CA ASP A 99 0.06 -6.69 -11.64
C ASP A 99 -0.72 -7.57 -10.66
N LYS A 100 -0.54 -7.40 -9.34
CA LYS A 100 -1.39 -8.05 -8.33
C LYS A 100 -2.85 -7.61 -8.39
N ARG A 101 -3.12 -6.32 -8.59
CA ARG A 101 -4.51 -5.81 -8.73
C ARG A 101 -5.21 -6.37 -9.94
N GLU A 102 -4.48 -6.53 -11.03
CA GLU A 102 -5.00 -7.03 -12.30
C GLU A 102 -5.01 -8.57 -12.39
N GLY A 103 -4.55 -9.25 -11.34
CA GLY A 103 -4.46 -10.72 -11.31
C GLY A 103 -3.38 -11.29 -12.23
N ARG A 104 -2.46 -10.45 -12.73
CA ARG A 104 -1.29 -10.86 -13.51
C ARG A 104 -0.18 -11.48 -12.66
N ARG A 105 -0.33 -11.45 -11.33
CA ARG A 105 0.54 -12.10 -10.37
C ARG A 105 -0.30 -12.82 -9.32
N GLU A 106 0.08 -14.06 -9.03
CA GLU A 106 -0.62 -14.93 -8.08
C GLU A 106 -0.64 -14.32 -6.68
N TRP A 107 -1.79 -14.34 -6.00
CA TRP A 107 -1.94 -14.00 -4.59
C TRP A 107 -1.64 -15.20 -3.70
N SER A 108 -1.31 -14.98 -2.42
CA SER A 108 -1.49 -16.10 -1.48
C SER A 108 -2.99 -16.40 -1.40
N TYR A 109 -3.35 -17.67 -1.45
CA TYR A 109 -4.76 -18.13 -1.54
C TYR A 109 -5.71 -17.42 -0.55
N VAL A 110 -5.26 -17.21 0.69
CA VAL A 110 -6.05 -16.57 1.75
C VAL A 110 -6.27 -15.07 1.59
N ARG A 111 -5.49 -14.38 0.74
CA ARG A 111 -5.60 -12.93 0.49
C ARG A 111 -6.10 -12.58 -0.91
N ASP A 112 -6.45 -13.58 -1.72
CA ASP A 112 -7.10 -13.32 -3.00
C ASP A 112 -8.58 -12.97 -2.78
N TYR A 113 -8.94 -11.72 -3.03
CA TYR A 113 -10.33 -11.27 -2.97
C TYR A 113 -11.26 -12.06 -3.89
N ARG A 114 -10.76 -12.49 -5.07
CA ARG A 114 -11.55 -13.26 -6.04
C ARG A 114 -11.85 -14.66 -5.51
N TYR A 115 -10.90 -15.26 -4.78
CA TYR A 115 -11.12 -16.53 -4.11
C TYR A 115 -12.28 -16.43 -3.11
N TRP A 116 -12.26 -15.42 -2.23
CA TRP A 116 -13.30 -15.24 -1.23
C TRP A 116 -14.66 -14.88 -1.82
N LEU A 117 -14.71 -14.09 -2.90
CA LEU A 117 -15.95 -13.86 -3.65
C LEU A 117 -16.56 -15.17 -4.17
N ALA A 118 -15.74 -16.05 -4.73
CA ALA A 118 -16.20 -17.35 -5.21
C ALA A 118 -16.64 -18.28 -4.07
N GLN A 119 -16.00 -18.20 -2.89
CA GLN A 119 -16.46 -18.97 -1.72
C GLN A 119 -17.74 -18.40 -1.12
N SER A 120 -17.88 -17.08 -0.98
CA SER A 120 -19.06 -16.47 -0.37
C SER A 120 -20.34 -16.78 -1.16
N ALA A 121 -20.23 -16.89 -2.48
CA ALA A 121 -21.34 -17.30 -3.34
C ALA A 121 -21.92 -18.67 -2.95
N LYS A 122 -21.09 -19.60 -2.46
CA LYS A 122 -21.53 -20.93 -2.01
C LYS A 122 -22.33 -20.89 -0.71
N PHE A 123 -22.10 -19.87 0.13
CA PHE A 123 -22.79 -19.72 1.42
C PHE A 123 -24.10 -18.93 1.32
N GLN A 124 -24.33 -18.18 0.23
CA GLN A 124 -25.58 -17.45 0.02
C GLN A 124 -26.72 -18.40 -0.37
N ASP A 125 -26.42 -19.48 -1.10
CA ASP A 125 -27.38 -20.49 -1.56
C ASP A 125 -27.96 -21.35 -0.41
N GLU A 126 -27.18 -21.61 0.65
CA GLU A 126 -27.63 -22.39 1.82
C GLU A 126 -28.66 -21.65 2.71
N SER A 127 -28.69 -20.31 2.63
CA SER A 127 -29.61 -19.49 3.43
C SER A 127 -31.02 -19.38 2.82
N GLU A 128 -31.14 -19.61 1.51
CA GLU A 128 -32.42 -19.59 0.79
C GLU A 128 -33.11 -20.96 0.80
N GLY A 129 -32.35 -22.06 0.88
CA GLY A 129 -32.86 -23.44 0.97
C GLY A 129 -33.40 -23.88 2.34
N ARG A 130 -33.33 -23.02 3.37
CA ARG A 130 -33.84 -23.31 4.73
C ARG A 130 -35.23 -22.73 5.01
N LYS A 131 -35.91 -22.21 3.97
CA LYS A 131 -37.32 -21.84 3.99
C LYS A 131 -38.14 -22.90 3.26
N SER A 132 -38.34 -24.06 3.88
CA SER A 132 -39.36 -25.04 3.51
C SER A 132 -39.85 -25.75 4.76
#